data_AF-A0A5N8ZH31-F1
#
_entry.id   AF-A0A5N8ZH31-F1
#
_cell.length_a   1.000
_cell.length_b   1.000
_cell.length_c   1.000
_cell.angle_alpha   90.00
_cell.angle_beta   90.00
_cell.angle_gamma   90.00
#
_symmetry.space_group_name_H-M   'P 1'
#
loop_
_entity.id
_entity.type
_entity.pdbx_description
1 polymer ?
#
loop_
_entity_poly.entity_id
_entity_poly.type
_entity_poly.pdbx_seq_one_letter_code
_entity_poly.pdbx_strand_id
1 'polypeptide(L)' 'MMIPDTERERLYYRWYELSLLYYDAVRREVAQAEILATKVMADVAWDAYIETISDLNGPRKE' A
#
# COMPACT_ATOMS: atom_id res chain seq x y z
N MET A 1 -3.91 -5.99 17.67
CA MET A 1 -3.23 -5.12 16.70
C MET A 1 -1.80 -5.64 16.58
N MET A 2 -1.42 -6.18 15.43
CA MET A 2 -0.04 -6.66 15.19
C MET A 2 0.81 -5.41 14.98
N ILE A 3 1.88 -5.24 15.77
CA ILE A 3 2.87 -4.19 15.54
C ILE A 3 3.83 -4.76 14.48
N PRO A 4 4.02 -4.11 13.33
CA PRO A 4 4.91 -4.64 12.30
C PRO A 4 6.36 -4.56 12.81
N ASP A 5 7.05 -5.71 12.81
CA ASP A 5 8.42 -5.84 13.36
C ASP A 5 9.49 -5.64 12.28
N THR A 6 9.09 -5.64 11.01
CA THR A 6 9.97 -5.40 9.86
C THR A 6 9.47 -4.24 8.98
N GLU A 7 10.40 -3.59 8.27
CA GLU A 7 10.05 -2.55 7.29
C GLU A 7 9.12 -3.08 6.19
N ARG A 8 9.35 -4.33 5.78
CA ARG A 8 8.48 -5.05 4.85
C ARG A 8 7.04 -5.13 5.35
N GLU A 9 6.84 -5.55 6.60
CA GLU A 9 5.49 -5.63 7.19
C GLU A 9 4.87 -4.25 7.36
N ARG A 10 5.65 -3.22 7.75
CA ARG A 10 5.16 -1.84 7.84
C ARG A 10 4.58 -1.35 6.52
N LEU A 11 5.31 -1.55 5.43
CA LEU A 11 4.89 -1.12 4.09
C LEU A 11 3.67 -1.91 3.60
N TYR A 12 3.65 -3.23 3.83
CA TYR A 12 2.48 -4.06 3.51
C TYR A 12 1.23 -3.61 4.27
N TYR A 13 1.32 -3.39 5.58
CA TYR A 13 0.20 -2.93 6.38
C TYR A 13 -0.28 -1.54 5.96
N ARG A 14 0.65 -0.63 5.64
CA ARG A 14 0.30 0.70 5.12
C ARG A 14 -0.50 0.62 3.81
N TRP A 15 -0.05 -0.20 2.86
CA TRP A 15 -0.81 -0.45 1.63
C TRP A 15 -2.19 -1.05 1.91
N TYR A 16 -2.27 -2.01 2.82
CA TYR A 16 -3.52 -2.68 3.19
C TYR A 16 -4.53 -1.70 3.80
N GLU A 17 -4.12 -0.88 4.76
CA GLU A 17 -4.99 0.12 5.40
C GLU A 17 -5.48 1.17 4.40
N LEU A 18 -4.61 1.65 3.51
CA LEU A 18 -4.99 2.59 2.45
C LEU A 18 -5.96 1.98 1.44
N SER A 19 -5.79 0.69 1.13
CA SER A 19 -6.72 -0.06 0.28
C SER A 19 -8.09 -0.19 0.92
N LEU A 20 -8.16 -0.51 2.23
CA LEU A 20 -9.42 -0.52 2.97
C LEU A 20 -10.11 0.85 2.95
N LEU A 21 -9.34 1.92 3.17
CA LEU A 21 -9.85 3.29 3.12
C LEU A 21 -10.40 3.65 1.74
N TYR A 22 -9.69 3.27 0.67
CA TYR A 22 -10.17 3.45 -0.70
C TYR A 22 -11.51 2.73 -0.93
N TYR A 23 -11.65 1.47 -0.50
CA TYR A 23 -12.90 0.73 -0.67
C TYR A 23 -14.05 1.32 0.15
N ASP A 24 -13.79 1.76 1.39
CA ASP A 24 -14.80 2.43 2.21
C ASP A 24 -15.21 3.78 1.57
N ALA A 25 -14.24 4.52 1.01
CA ALA A 25 -14.50 5.76 0.29
C ALA A 25 -15.40 5.53 -0.94
N VAL A 26 -15.09 4.53 -1.76
CA VAL A 26 -15.94 4.14 -2.90
C VAL A 26 -17.34 3.74 -2.44
N ARG A 27 -17.45 2.92 -1.39
CA ARG A 27 -18.72 2.43 -0.86
C ARG A 27 -19.61 3.55 -0.32
N ARG A 28 -19.01 4.60 0.24
CA ARG A 28 -19.72 5.74 0.83
C ARG A 28 -19.98 6.87 -0.16
N GLU A 29 -19.55 6.72 -1.42
CA GLU A 29 -19.69 7.74 -2.47
C GLU A 29 -19.13 9.11 -2.03
N VAL A 30 -17.99 9.11 -1.32
CA VAL A 30 -17.28 10.36 -1.02
C VAL A 30 -16.78 11.03 -2.30
N ALA A 31 -16.34 12.28 -2.18
CA ALA A 31 -15.89 13.07 -3.31
C ALA A 31 -14.84 12.32 -4.16
N GLN A 32 -15.01 12.36 -5.48
CA GLN A 32 -14.14 11.64 -6.42
C GLN A 32 -12.65 11.96 -6.23
N ALA A 33 -12.32 13.19 -5.84
CA ALA A 33 -10.96 13.60 -5.54
C ALA A 33 -10.37 12.85 -4.34
N GLU A 34 -11.17 12.56 -3.31
CA GLU A 34 -10.73 11.81 -2.11
C GLU A 34 -10.54 10.32 -2.42
N ILE A 35 -11.43 9.75 -3.23
CA ILE A 35 -11.28 8.38 -3.76
C ILE A 35 -9.99 8.25 -4.57
N LEU A 36 -9.70 9.23 -5.43
CA LEU A 36 -8.46 9.22 -6.22
C LEU A 36 -7.23 9.38 -5.34
N ALA A 37 -7.26 10.29 -4.37
CA ALA A 37 -6.14 10.52 -3.46
C ALA A 37 -5.81 9.26 -2.64
N THR A 38 -6.82 8.59 -2.09
CA THR A 38 -6.63 7.35 -1.32
C THR A 38 -6.10 6.22 -2.18
N LYS A 39 -6.56 6.09 -3.43
CA LYS A 39 -6.02 5.14 -4.40
C LYS A 39 -4.55 5.41 -4.71
N VAL A 40 -4.19 6.65 -5.04
CA VAL A 40 -2.79 7.02 -5.36
C VAL A 40 -1.87 6.74 -4.18
N MET A 41 -2.31 7.05 -2.96
CA MET A 41 -1.52 6.75 -1.77
C MET A 41 -1.34 5.25 -1.54
N ALA A 42 -2.38 4.44 -1.84
CA ALA A 42 -2.27 2.98 -1.78
C ALA A 42 -1.26 2.47 -2.83
N ASP A 43 -1.34 2.95 -4.07
CA ASP A 43 -0.42 2.56 -5.15
C ASP A 43 1.04 2.91 -4.81
N VAL A 44 1.30 4.10 -4.26
CA VAL A 44 2.65 4.50 -3.79
C VAL A 44 3.16 3.60 -2.66
N ALA A 45 2.29 3.22 -1.72
CA ALA A 45 2.66 2.30 -0.64
C ALA A 45 2.97 0.89 -1.17
N TRP A 46 2.26 0.46 -2.22
CA TRP A 46 2.53 -0.80 -2.90
C TRP A 46 3.89 -0.78 -3.61
N ASP A 47 4.18 0.28 -4.35
CA ASP A 47 5.46 0.41 -5.07
C ASP A 47 6.64 0.36 -4.09
N ALA A 48 6.57 1.08 -2.97
CA ALA A 48 7.60 1.04 -1.92
C ALA A 48 7.77 -0.37 -1.32
N TYR A 49 6.67 -1.11 -1.13
CA TYR A 49 6.73 -2.50 -0.68
C TYR A 49 7.42 -3.39 -1.71
N ILE A 50 7.09 -3.25 -3.00
CA ILE A 50 7.69 -4.00 -4.10
C ILE A 50 9.19 -3.73 -4.21
N GLU A 51 9.61 -2.47 -4.14
CA GLU A 51 11.03 -2.09 -4.12
C GLU A 51 11.74 -2.77 -2.95
N THR A 52 11.18 -2.68 -1.74
CA THR A 52 11.76 -3.29 -0.54
C THR A 52 11.95 -4.80 -0.68
N ILE A 53 10.96 -5.53 -1.22
CA ILE A 53 11.10 -6.98 -1.40
C ILE A 53 11.96 -7.35 -2.62
N SER A 54 12.09 -6.47 -3.61
CA SER A 54 12.93 -6.69 -4.78
C SER A 54 14.40 -6.53 -4.43
N ASP A 55 14.74 -5.51 -3.65
CA ASP A 55 16.09 -5.29 -3.12
C ASP A 55 16.56 -6.44 -2.23
N LEU A 56 15.65 -7.04 -1.45
CA LEU A 56 15.93 -8.21 -0.62
C LEU A 56 16.19 -9.49 -1.43
N ASN A 57 15.70 -9.57 -2.68
CA ASN A 57 15.82 -10.76 -3.52
C ASN A 57 16.98 -10.70 -4.54
N GLY A 58 17.69 -9.57 -4.64
CA GLY A 58 18.74 -9.34 -5.63
C GLY A 58 18.23 -9.40 -7.08
N PRO A 59 19.03 -8.99 -8.09
CA PRO A 59 18.61 -9.06 -9.48
C PRO A 59 18.27 -10.53 -9.83
N ARG A 60 17.05 -10.73 -10.34
CA ARG A 60 16.60 -12.00 -10.90
C ARG A 60 17.60 -12.36 -12.00
N LYS A 61 18.46 -13.36 -11.76
CA LYS A 61 19.35 -13.88 -12.79
C LYS A 61 18.47 -14.39 -13.94
N GLU A 62 18.56 -13.70 -15.07
CA GLU A 62 18.04 -14.17 -16.37
C GLU A 62 18.74 -15.46 -16.80
#